data_AF-C9A6S8-F1
#
_entry.id   AF-C9A6S8-F1
#
_cell.length_a   1.000
_cell.length_b   1.000
_cell.length_c   1.000
_cell.angle_alpha   90.00
_cell.angle_beta   90.00
_cell.angle_gamma   90.00
#
_symmetry.space_group_name_H-M   'P 1'
#
loop_
_entity.id
_entity.type
_entity.pdbx_description
1 polymer ?
#
loop_
_entity_poly.entity_id
_entity_poly.type
_entity_poly.pdbx_seq_one_letter_code
_entity_poly.pdbx_strand_id
1 'polypeptide(L)'
;MEILEENTRFVLKDGDKEIGEMTWSEAGETRLIIDHTFVDPAYRGQGLAEKLVAKGVEKARKEQKKIIPLCPFAKKEFERKPEYADVWNQ
;
A
#
# COMPACT_ATOMS: atom_id res chain seq x y z
N MET A 1 12.65 -6.48 -9.82
CA MET A 1 11.59 -5.62 -9.29
C MET A 1 11.92 -5.23 -7.85
N GLU A 2 11.89 -3.95 -7.55
CA GLU A 2 12.20 -3.39 -6.23
C GLU A 2 11.13 -2.37 -5.80
N ILE A 3 10.88 -2.27 -4.49
CA ILE A 3 9.98 -1.25 -3.94
C ILE A 3 10.84 -0.21 -3.21
N LEU A 4 10.70 1.05 -3.60
CA LEU A 4 11.39 2.20 -3.01
C LEU A 4 10.39 3.08 -2.26
N GLU A 5 10.80 3.63 -1.11
CA GLU A 5 10.01 4.60 -0.36
C GLU A 5 10.39 6.03 -0.78
N GLU A 6 9.42 6.79 -1.26
CA GLU A 6 9.60 8.17 -1.71
C GLU A 6 8.56 9.08 -1.05
N ASN A 7 8.96 9.86 -0.03
CA ASN A 7 8.07 10.73 0.74
C ASN A 7 6.83 10.02 1.29
N THR A 8 5.69 10.17 0.61
CA THR A 8 4.38 9.62 0.96
C THR A 8 3.89 8.61 -0.08
N ARG A 9 4.81 7.98 -0.81
CA ARG A 9 4.49 6.90 -1.75
C ARG A 9 5.54 5.79 -1.75
N PHE A 10 5.10 4.58 -2.10
CA PHE A 10 5.96 3.47 -2.47
C PHE A 10 5.94 3.33 -3.98
N VAL A 11 7.12 3.18 -4.57
CA VAL A 11 7.30 3.03 -6.01
C VAL A 11 7.82 1.63 -6.30
N LEU A 12 7.12 0.90 -7.17
CA LEU A 12 7.58 -0.38 -7.69
C LEU A 12 8.31 -0.16 -9.01
N LYS A 13 9.60 -0.50 -9.04
CA LYS A 13 10.44 -0.41 -10.25
C LYS A 13 10.80 -1.77 -10.82
N ASP A 14 10.89 -1.82 -12.14
CA ASP A 14 11.47 -2.92 -12.91
C ASP A 14 12.63 -2.38 -13.76
N GLY A 15 13.85 -2.49 -13.22
CA GLY A 15 14.99 -1.71 -13.71
C GLY A 15 14.76 -0.22 -13.48
N ASP A 16 14.97 0.59 -14.51
CA ASP A 16 14.74 2.04 -14.46
C ASP A 16 13.26 2.44 -14.63
N LYS A 17 12.37 1.49 -14.93
CA LYS A 17 10.96 1.76 -15.20
C LYS A 17 10.14 1.71 -13.91
N GLU A 18 9.42 2.79 -13.61
CA GLU A 18 8.32 2.78 -12.63
C GLU A 18 7.11 2.03 -13.22
N ILE A 19 6.72 0.93 -12.57
CA ILE A 19 5.65 0.03 -13.02
C ILE A 19 4.47 -0.04 -12.06
N GLY A 20 4.53 0.67 -10.94
CA GLY A 20 3.43 0.77 -10.00
C GLY A 20 3.77 1.69 -8.83
N GLU A 21 2.73 2.11 -8.14
CA GLU A 21 2.86 2.97 -6.97
C GLU A 21 1.73 2.75 -5.96
N MET A 22 1.99 3.12 -4.71
CA MET A 22 0.98 3.25 -3.68
C MET A 22 1.25 4.51 -2.88
N THR A 23 0.29 5.42 -2.84
CA THR A 23 0.39 6.67 -2.06
C THR A 23 -0.33 6.51 -0.73
N TRP A 24 0.10 7.32 0.23
CA TRP A 24 -0.65 7.52 1.46
C TRP A 24 -0.62 8.97 1.92
N SER A 25 -1.51 9.27 2.85
CA SER A 25 -1.56 10.53 3.57
C SER A 25 -1.63 10.27 5.08
N GLU A 26 -1.04 11.14 5.88
CA GLU A 26 -1.14 11.06 7.35
C GLU A 26 -2.47 11.66 7.81
N ALA A 27 -3.18 10.99 8.72
CA ALA A 27 -4.46 11.42 9.27
C ALA A 27 -4.36 11.56 10.79
N GLY A 28 -3.72 12.64 11.22
CA GLY A 28 -3.28 12.83 12.60
C GLY A 28 -2.04 11.98 12.89
N GLU A 29 -1.70 11.81 14.17
CA GLU A 29 -0.44 11.17 14.58
C GLU A 29 -0.48 9.64 14.52
N THR A 30 -1.68 9.05 14.48
CA THR A 30 -1.88 7.61 14.70
C THR A 30 -2.49 6.87 13.51
N ARG A 31 -2.72 7.55 12.38
CA ARG A 31 -3.42 6.95 11.24
C ARG A 31 -2.79 7.30 9.90
N LEU A 32 -2.83 6.34 8.99
CA LEU A 32 -2.34 6.44 7.63
C LEU A 32 -3.48 6.10 6.66
N ILE A 33 -3.73 6.96 5.69
CA ILE A 33 -4.76 6.75 4.66
C ILE A 33 -4.08 6.22 3.42
N ILE A 34 -4.45 5.03 2.93
CA ILE A 34 -4.02 4.57 1.60
C ILE A 34 -5.06 5.05 0.58
N ASP A 35 -4.72 6.11 -0.15
CA ASP A 35 -5.64 6.77 -1.11
C ASP A 35 -5.46 6.29 -2.57
N HIS A 36 -4.27 5.83 -2.95
CA HIS A 36 -4.02 5.30 -4.29
C HIS A 36 -3.19 4.02 -4.27
N THR A 37 -3.48 3.11 -5.20
CA THR A 37 -2.66 1.94 -5.50
C THR A 37 -2.83 1.62 -6.97
N PHE A 38 -1.72 1.59 -7.71
CA PHE A 38 -1.73 1.36 -9.15
C PHE A 38 -0.55 0.49 -9.58
N VAL A 39 -0.78 -0.32 -10.61
CA VAL A 39 0.25 -1.08 -11.31
C VAL A 39 -0.05 -1.01 -12.79
N ASP A 40 1.00 -0.81 -13.59
CA ASP A 40 0.96 -0.77 -15.05
C ASP A 40 0.19 -2.01 -15.57
N PRO A 41 -0.80 -1.83 -16.47
CA PRO A 41 -1.60 -2.92 -17.02
C PRO A 41 -0.77 -4.09 -17.58
N ALA A 42 0.41 -3.82 -18.15
CA ALA A 42 1.30 -4.85 -18.70
C ALA A 42 1.87 -5.79 -17.60
N TYR A 43 1.81 -5.37 -16.34
CA TYR A 43 2.35 -6.08 -15.18
C TYR A 43 1.24 -6.66 -14.27
N ARG A 44 -0.03 -6.57 -14.69
CA ARG A 44 -1.17 -7.15 -13.94
C ARG A 44 -1.10 -8.68 -13.90
N GLY A 45 -1.79 -9.26 -12.92
CA GLY A 45 -1.82 -10.72 -12.70
C GLY A 45 -0.63 -11.28 -11.92
N GLN A 46 0.33 -10.44 -11.53
CA GLN A 46 1.55 -10.84 -10.82
C GLN A 46 1.53 -10.54 -9.30
N GLY A 47 0.38 -10.10 -8.76
CA GLY A 47 0.24 -9.76 -7.33
C GLY A 47 1.02 -8.51 -6.89
N LEU A 48 1.41 -7.64 -7.83
CA LEU A 48 2.29 -6.50 -7.52
C LEU A 48 1.59 -5.40 -6.71
N ALA A 49 0.31 -5.14 -6.98
CA ALA A 49 -0.48 -4.17 -6.22
C ALA A 49 -0.69 -4.64 -4.77
N GLU A 50 -0.88 -5.95 -4.57
CA GLU A 50 -0.93 -6.58 -3.24
C GLU A 50 0.40 -6.40 -2.49
N LYS A 51 1.54 -6.60 -3.16
CA LYS A 51 2.87 -6.37 -2.56
C LYS A 51 3.06 -4.92 -2.11
N LEU A 52 2.57 -3.95 -2.89
CA LEU A 52 2.60 -2.54 -2.51
C LEU A 52 1.76 -2.28 -1.25
N VAL A 53 0.53 -2.78 -1.20
CA VAL A 53 -0.36 -2.64 -0.02
C VAL A 53 0.24 -3.33 1.20
N ALA A 54 0.82 -4.52 1.05
CA ALA A 54 1.51 -5.23 2.12
C ALA A 54 2.67 -4.40 2.68
N LYS A 55 3.41 -3.67 1.82
CA LYS A 55 4.45 -2.74 2.25
C LYS A 55 3.88 -1.57 3.06
N GLY A 56 2.73 -1.03 2.65
CA GLY A 56 1.96 -0.06 3.43
C GLY A 56 1.59 -0.57 4.82
N VAL A 57 1.11 -1.81 4.90
CA VAL A 57 0.79 -2.49 6.16
C VAL A 57 2.01 -2.64 7.06
N GLU A 58 3.14 -3.10 6.52
CA GLU A 58 4.41 -3.21 7.27
C GLU A 58 4.85 -1.86 7.85
N LYS A 59 4.76 -0.79 7.05
CA LYS A 59 5.08 0.57 7.49
C LYS A 59 4.18 1.00 8.64
N ALA A 60 2.87 0.82 8.51
CA ALA A 60 1.93 1.18 9.56
C ALA A 60 2.18 0.40 10.87
N ARG A 61 2.51 -0.90 10.78
CA ARG A 61 2.91 -1.69 11.95
C ARG A 61 4.16 -1.13 12.62
N LYS A 62 5.20 -0.84 11.84
CA LYS A 62 6.47 -0.30 12.34
C LYS A 62 6.28 1.06 13.01
N GLU A 63 5.39 1.88 12.46
CA GLU A 63 5.08 3.22 12.98
C GLU A 63 3.97 3.21 14.04
N GLN A 64 3.44 2.04 14.41
CA GLN A 64 2.33 1.89 15.35
C GLN A 64 1.08 2.70 14.95
N LYS A 65 0.84 2.83 13.63
CA LYS A 65 -0.31 3.51 13.06
C LYS A 65 -1.38 2.52 12.60
N LYS A 66 -2.62 2.98 12.56
CA LYS A 66 -3.73 2.27 11.92
C LYS A 66 -3.93 2.75 10.47
N ILE A 67 -4.46 1.90 9.60
CA ILE A 67 -4.68 2.18 8.18
C ILE A 67 -6.17 2.41 7.91
N ILE A 68 -6.45 3.46 7.15
CA ILE A 68 -7.75 3.72 6.50
C ILE A 68 -7.57 3.48 4.99
N PRO A 69 -8.02 2.35 4.44
CA PRO A 69 -7.84 2.04 3.02
C PRO A 69 -8.96 2.68 2.18
N LEU A 70 -8.76 3.91 1.71
CA LEU A 70 -9.74 4.61 0.85
C LEU A 70 -9.69 4.15 -0.61
N CYS A 71 -8.51 3.73 -1.09
CA CYS A 71 -8.39 3.11 -2.40
C CYS A 71 -9.25 1.83 -2.45
N PRO A 72 -10.15 1.64 -3.43
CA PRO A 72 -10.99 0.44 -3.51
C PRO A 72 -10.20 -0.86 -3.60
N PHE A 73 -9.02 -0.82 -4.24
CA PHE A 73 -8.13 -1.97 -4.29
C PHE A 73 -7.59 -2.31 -2.90
N ALA A 74 -7.01 -1.32 -2.20
CA ALA A 74 -6.50 -1.53 -0.85
C ALA A 74 -7.61 -2.01 0.09
N LYS A 75 -8.80 -1.40 0.04
CA LYS A 75 -9.94 -1.84 0.86
C LYS A 75 -10.27 -3.31 0.66
N LYS A 76 -10.32 -3.75 -0.60
CA LYS A 76 -10.59 -5.15 -0.95
C LYS A 76 -9.50 -6.11 -0.48
N GLU A 77 -8.24 -5.68 -0.48
CA GLU A 77 -7.15 -6.46 0.10
C GLU A 77 -7.32 -6.63 1.62
N PHE A 78 -7.66 -5.55 2.33
CA PHE A 78 -7.96 -5.61 3.78
C PHE A 78 -9.15 -6.53 4.10
N GLU A 79 -10.22 -6.46 3.31
CA GLU A 79 -11.39 -7.34 3.48
C GLU A 79 -11.06 -8.84 3.28
N ARG A 80 -10.06 -9.14 2.44
CA ARG A 80 -9.67 -10.52 2.09
C ARG A 80 -8.59 -11.11 2.98
N LYS A 81 -7.85 -10.27 3.69
CA LYS A 81 -6.66 -10.65 4.44
C LYS A 81 -6.86 -10.38 5.93
N PRO A 82 -7.31 -11.40 6.69
CA PRO A 82 -7.46 -11.29 8.15
C PRO A 82 -6.17 -10.90 8.85
N GLU A 83 -5.02 -11.20 8.24
CA GLU A 83 -3.70 -10.81 8.73
C GLU A 83 -3.51 -9.30 8.84
N TYR A 84 -4.31 -8.46 8.17
CA TYR A 84 -4.23 -6.99 8.25
C TYR A 84 -5.11 -6.39 9.36
N ALA A 85 -5.89 -7.21 10.07
CA ALA A 85 -6.82 -6.75 11.10
C ALA A 85 -6.12 -6.01 12.26
N ASP A 86 -4.84 -6.29 12.51
CA ASP A 86 -4.05 -5.64 13.56
C ASP A 86 -3.79 -4.16 13.28
N VAL A 87 -3.73 -3.75 12.01
CA VAL A 87 -3.56 -2.34 11.61
C VAL A 87 -4.81 -1.74 10.99
N TRP A 88 -5.87 -2.50 10.73
CA TRP A 88 -7.08 -1.95 10.12
C TRP A 88 -7.80 -1.00 11.10
N ASN A 89 -7.97 0.26 10.69
CA ASN A 89 -8.88 1.21 11.35
C ASN A 89 -10.28 1.01 10.75
N GLN A 90 -11.16 0.31 11.47
CA GLN A 90 -12.55 0.07 11.07
C GLN A 90 -13.48 1.17 11.60
#